data_AF-A0A971MY61-F1
#
_entry.id   AF-A0A971MY61-F1
#
_cell.length_a   1.000
_cell.length_b   1.000
_cell.length_c   1.000
_cell.angle_alpha   90.00
_cell.angle_beta   90.00
_cell.angle_gamma   90.00
#
_symmetry.space_group_name_H-M   'P 1'
#
loop_
_entity.id
_entity.type
_entity.pdbx_description
1 polymer ?
#
loop_
_entity_poly.entity_id
_entity_poly.type
_entity_poly.pdbx_seq_one_letter_code
_entity_poly.pdbx_strand_id
1 'polypeptide(L)'
;PSNWHKDRCAQLIAKIADQIDCQGLIIQWEGGGNAAIDGMLTAQNAERRGIKASLLTFEFGGKDGTEGQLLVDDVPEADAIVTTGSWERPVHLEAVEKVYGGTNLRLDRESGGFFPEGTSALDFRTNVHMYMGGNQSGYSRITAHAY
;
A
#
# COMPACT_ATOMS: atom_id res chain seq x y z
N PRO A 1 -9.65 16.77 -3.88
CA PRO A 1 -10.31 16.34 -5.15
C PRO A 1 -11.78 16.01 -4.88
N SER A 2 -12.72 16.36 -5.78
CA SER A 2 -14.12 15.93 -5.66
C SER A 2 -14.26 14.47 -6.10
N ASN A 3 -15.32 13.79 -5.68
CA ASN A 3 -15.62 12.41 -6.11
C ASN A 3 -15.71 12.28 -7.63
N TRP A 4 -16.21 13.31 -8.32
CA TRP A 4 -16.26 13.34 -9.78
C TRP A 4 -14.87 13.27 -10.44
N HIS A 5 -13.87 13.94 -9.87
CA HIS A 5 -12.50 13.86 -10.40
C HIS A 5 -11.92 12.44 -10.27
N LYS A 6 -12.22 11.75 -9.16
CA LYS A 6 -11.75 10.40 -8.89
C LYS A 6 -12.37 9.40 -9.86
N ASP A 7 -13.70 9.45 -10.01
CA ASP A 7 -14.43 8.57 -10.91
C ASP A 7 -14.02 8.79 -12.38
N ARG A 8 -13.86 10.03 -12.82
CA ARG A 8 -13.34 10.33 -14.17
C ARG A 8 -11.96 9.71 -14.40
N CYS A 9 -11.06 9.76 -13.43
CA CYS A 9 -9.74 9.16 -13.54
C CYS A 9 -9.82 7.62 -13.58
N ALA A 10 -10.64 7.01 -12.73
CA ALA A 10 -10.88 5.57 -12.72
C ALA A 10 -11.45 5.08 -14.06
N GLN A 11 -12.45 5.78 -14.61
CA GLN A 11 -13.00 5.48 -15.93
C GLN A 11 -11.97 5.59 -17.05
N LEU A 12 -11.05 6.56 -16.97
CA LEU A 12 -9.98 6.72 -17.95
C LEU A 12 -8.99 5.55 -17.89
N ILE A 13 -8.60 5.10 -16.70
CA ILE A 13 -7.74 3.93 -16.52
C ILE A 13 -8.40 2.68 -17.13
N ALA A 14 -9.67 2.42 -16.78
CA ALA A 14 -10.41 1.28 -17.28
C ALA A 14 -10.62 1.34 -18.79
N LYS A 15 -10.84 2.53 -19.36
CA LYS A 15 -10.90 2.74 -20.82
C LYS A 15 -9.57 2.44 -21.49
N ILE A 16 -8.45 2.91 -20.95
CA ILE A 16 -7.13 2.65 -21.54
C ILE A 16 -6.84 1.14 -21.51
N ALA A 17 -7.13 0.46 -20.39
CA ALA A 17 -6.95 -0.98 -20.25
C ALA A 17 -7.77 -1.78 -21.29
N ASP A 18 -9.02 -1.38 -21.50
CA ASP A 18 -9.93 -1.93 -22.52
C ASP A 18 -9.37 -1.72 -23.95
N GLN A 19 -8.87 -0.51 -24.25
CA GLN A 19 -8.30 -0.20 -25.57
C GLN A 19 -7.01 -0.95 -25.91
N ILE A 20 -6.32 -1.52 -24.92
CA ILE A 20 -5.11 -2.33 -25.11
C ILE A 20 -5.36 -3.82 -24.83
N ASP A 21 -6.62 -4.24 -24.79
CA ASP A 21 -7.06 -5.63 -24.59
C ASP A 21 -6.48 -6.28 -23.31
N CYS A 22 -6.36 -5.49 -22.22
CA CYS A 22 -5.94 -6.02 -20.93
C CYS A 22 -6.94 -7.06 -20.39
N GLN A 23 -6.43 -8.21 -19.95
CA GLN A 23 -7.25 -9.24 -19.28
C GLN A 23 -7.46 -8.93 -17.79
N GLY A 24 -6.57 -8.14 -17.19
CA GLY A 24 -6.69 -7.74 -15.81
C GLY A 24 -5.75 -6.61 -15.40
N LEU A 25 -6.02 -6.06 -14.23
CA LEU A 25 -5.27 -4.99 -13.56
C LEU A 25 -4.77 -5.48 -12.20
N ILE A 26 -3.51 -5.17 -11.90
CA ILE A 26 -2.97 -5.23 -10.55
C ILE A 26 -2.90 -3.79 -10.06
N ILE A 27 -3.64 -3.51 -8.99
CA ILE A 27 -3.84 -2.15 -8.48
C ILE A 27 -3.11 -2.02 -7.15
N GLN A 28 -2.22 -1.04 -7.09
CA GLN A 28 -1.52 -0.62 -5.88
C GLN A 28 -1.57 0.92 -5.82
N TRP A 29 -1.61 1.49 -4.63
CA TRP A 29 -1.55 2.93 -4.44
C TRP A 29 -0.59 3.29 -3.30
N GLU A 30 -0.10 4.52 -3.32
CA GLU A 30 0.62 5.08 -2.19
C GLU A 30 -0.24 6.06 -1.38
N GLY A 31 0.02 6.14 -0.09
CA GLY A 31 -0.69 7.03 0.83
C GLY A 31 -1.94 6.41 1.47
N GLY A 32 -2.83 7.28 1.96
CA GLY A 32 -3.97 6.90 2.80
C GLY A 32 -5.33 6.94 2.10
N GLY A 33 -6.38 7.30 2.83
CA GLY A 33 -7.78 7.12 2.43
C GLY A 33 -8.17 7.68 1.05
N ASN A 34 -7.60 8.82 0.62
CA ASN A 34 -7.91 9.35 -0.71
C ASN A 34 -7.48 8.42 -1.84
N ALA A 35 -6.34 7.75 -1.69
CA ALA A 35 -5.78 6.86 -2.69
C ALA A 35 -6.49 5.49 -2.68
N ALA A 36 -6.95 5.05 -1.50
CA ALA A 36 -7.79 3.86 -1.38
C ALA A 36 -9.10 3.99 -2.18
N ILE A 37 -9.78 5.14 -2.08
CA ILE A 37 -10.99 5.41 -2.88
C ILE A 37 -10.68 5.38 -4.39
N ASP A 38 -9.53 5.94 -4.81
CA ASP A 38 -9.12 5.92 -6.22
C ASP A 38 -8.89 4.47 -6.70
N GLY A 39 -8.28 3.62 -5.86
CA GLY A 39 -8.08 2.20 -6.12
C GLY A 39 -9.40 1.43 -6.26
N MET A 40 -10.33 1.63 -5.31
CA MET A 40 -11.64 0.96 -5.33
C MET A 40 -12.49 1.37 -6.53
N LEU A 41 -12.57 2.66 -6.84
CA LEU A 41 -13.27 3.13 -8.04
C LEU A 41 -12.65 2.59 -9.32
N THR A 42 -11.32 2.44 -9.36
CA THR A 42 -10.62 1.85 -10.51
C THR A 42 -10.96 0.37 -10.67
N ALA A 43 -10.92 -0.42 -9.59
CA ALA A 43 -11.31 -1.82 -9.59
C ALA A 43 -12.76 -2.00 -10.05
N GLN A 44 -13.69 -1.21 -9.49
CA GLN A 44 -15.09 -1.22 -9.88
C GLN A 44 -15.31 -0.90 -11.36
N ASN A 45 -14.64 0.13 -11.88
CA ASN A 45 -14.78 0.50 -13.30
C ASN A 45 -14.15 -0.53 -14.25
N ALA A 46 -13.07 -1.21 -13.84
CA ALA A 46 -12.45 -2.28 -14.61
C ALA A 46 -13.34 -3.53 -14.68
N GLU A 47 -13.85 -3.99 -13.53
CA GLU A 47 -14.72 -5.18 -13.44
C GLU A 47 -16.03 -4.98 -14.23
N ARG A 48 -16.60 -3.77 -14.22
CA ARG A 48 -17.78 -3.42 -15.05
C ARG A 48 -17.53 -3.50 -16.56
N ARG A 49 -16.27 -3.48 -16.99
CA ARG A 49 -15.85 -3.67 -18.39
C ARG A 49 -15.40 -5.11 -18.68
N GLY A 50 -15.49 -6.02 -17.71
CA GLY A 50 -15.04 -7.40 -17.84
C GLY A 50 -13.51 -7.57 -17.68
N ILE A 51 -12.81 -6.56 -17.18
CA ILE A 51 -11.37 -6.60 -16.91
C ILE A 51 -11.18 -6.94 -15.43
N LYS A 52 -10.50 -8.05 -15.15
CA LYS A 52 -10.33 -8.51 -13.76
C LYS A 52 -9.40 -7.63 -12.95
N ALA A 53 -9.74 -7.34 -11.70
CA ALA A 53 -8.91 -6.50 -10.84
C ALA A 53 -8.43 -7.27 -9.60
N SER A 54 -7.14 -7.16 -9.29
CA SER A 54 -6.61 -7.57 -7.99
C SER A 54 -5.89 -6.40 -7.33
N LEU A 55 -6.10 -6.25 -6.03
CA LEU A 55 -5.57 -5.14 -5.25
C LEU A 55 -4.48 -5.62 -4.31
N LEU A 56 -3.43 -4.84 -4.18
CA LEU A 56 -2.37 -5.03 -3.18
C LEU A 56 -2.38 -3.80 -2.26
N THR A 57 -2.78 -3.97 -1.00
CA THR A 57 -2.93 -2.86 -0.04
C THR A 57 -2.55 -3.25 1.38
N PHE A 58 -2.35 -2.26 2.24
CA PHE A 58 -2.35 -2.43 3.69
C PHE A 58 -3.79 -2.40 4.24
N GLU A 59 -3.95 -2.80 5.49
CA GLU A 59 -5.23 -2.84 6.21
C GLU A 59 -5.18 -2.01 7.50
N PHE A 60 -6.33 -1.55 7.97
CA PHE A 60 -6.55 -0.94 9.28
C PHE A 60 -7.01 -2.01 10.26
N GLY A 61 -6.13 -2.97 10.56
CA GLY A 61 -6.45 -4.10 11.44
C GLY A 61 -6.36 -3.77 12.94
N GLY A 62 -5.93 -2.56 13.29
CA GLY A 62 -5.61 -2.21 14.66
C GLY A 62 -4.30 -2.87 15.13
N LYS A 63 -3.89 -2.53 16.35
CA LYS A 63 -2.59 -2.96 16.90
C LYS A 63 -2.53 -4.46 17.15
N ASP A 64 -3.66 -5.06 17.46
CA ASP A 64 -3.83 -6.47 17.85
C ASP A 64 -4.68 -7.28 16.86
N GLY A 65 -5.10 -6.69 15.73
CA GLY A 65 -5.88 -7.40 14.71
C GLY A 65 -7.37 -7.52 15.02
N THR A 66 -7.88 -6.75 15.97
CA THR A 66 -9.29 -6.86 16.42
C THR A 66 -10.25 -5.93 15.67
N GLU A 67 -9.73 -5.05 14.81
CA GLU A 67 -10.57 -4.10 14.08
C GLU A 67 -11.44 -4.83 13.03
N GLY A 68 -12.70 -4.42 12.93
CA GLY A 68 -13.67 -5.02 12.01
C GLY A 68 -13.69 -4.35 10.64
N GLN A 69 -13.33 -3.07 10.57
CA GLN A 69 -13.28 -2.30 9.33
C GLN A 69 -11.84 -2.15 8.85
N LEU A 70 -11.42 -3.07 7.98
CA LEU A 70 -10.03 -3.19 7.54
C LEU A 70 -9.63 -2.22 6.43
N LEU A 71 -10.58 -1.62 5.73
CA LEU A 71 -10.34 -0.72 4.60
C LEU A 71 -11.11 0.58 4.79
N VAL A 72 -10.59 1.69 4.25
CA VAL A 72 -11.26 3.00 4.31
C VAL A 72 -12.52 3.04 3.43
N ASP A 73 -12.51 2.27 2.36
CA ASP A 73 -13.60 2.15 1.39
C ASP A 73 -13.55 0.75 0.79
N ASP A 74 -14.70 0.23 0.39
CA ASP A 74 -14.85 -1.08 -0.22
C ASP A 74 -15.93 -1.06 -1.29
N VAL A 75 -15.73 -1.86 -2.34
CA VAL A 75 -16.71 -2.07 -3.41
C VAL A 75 -16.91 -3.56 -3.62
N PRO A 76 -18.13 -4.04 -3.92
CA PRO A 76 -18.39 -5.47 -4.12
C PRO A 76 -17.55 -6.10 -5.22
N GLU A 77 -17.12 -5.31 -6.20
CA GLU A 77 -16.26 -5.76 -7.30
C GLU A 77 -14.80 -6.04 -6.87
N ALA A 78 -14.35 -5.56 -5.71
CA ALA A 78 -12.99 -5.78 -5.20
C ALA A 78 -12.92 -7.06 -4.35
N ASP A 79 -13.10 -8.22 -4.98
CA ASP A 79 -13.14 -9.53 -4.32
C ASP A 79 -11.76 -10.24 -4.24
N ALA A 80 -10.73 -9.68 -4.88
CA ALA A 80 -9.38 -10.21 -4.92
C ALA A 80 -8.34 -9.24 -4.33
N ILE A 81 -8.28 -9.18 -3.00
CA ILE A 81 -7.37 -8.28 -2.26
C ILE A 81 -6.27 -9.08 -1.55
N VAL A 82 -5.02 -8.64 -1.74
CA VAL A 82 -3.85 -9.16 -1.03
C VAL A 82 -3.38 -8.11 -0.02
N THR A 83 -3.37 -8.49 1.25
CA THR A 83 -2.83 -7.65 2.32
C THR A 83 -1.29 -7.65 2.31
N THR A 84 -0.72 -6.46 2.52
CA THR A 84 0.71 -6.24 2.72
C THR A 84 1.07 -5.98 4.18
N GLY A 85 0.08 -6.04 5.07
CA GLY A 85 0.23 -5.81 6.50
C GLY A 85 -0.76 -4.80 7.08
N SER A 86 -0.84 -4.75 8.41
CA SER A 86 -1.69 -3.81 9.16
C SER A 86 -0.96 -2.51 9.46
N TRP A 87 -1.63 -1.37 9.29
CA TRP A 87 -1.13 0.00 9.51
C TRP A 87 -0.71 0.28 10.96
N GLU A 88 -1.35 -0.38 11.92
CA GLU A 88 -1.16 -0.10 13.34
C GLU A 88 -0.25 -1.09 14.03
N ARG A 89 0.19 -2.15 13.34
CA ARG A 89 1.03 -3.18 13.94
C ARG A 89 2.44 -2.62 14.22
N PRO A 90 2.94 -2.70 15.46
CA PRO A 90 4.31 -2.30 15.77
C PRO A 90 5.33 -3.19 15.06
N VAL A 91 6.45 -2.60 14.64
CA VAL A 91 7.57 -3.30 14.02
C VAL A 91 8.84 -2.97 14.78
N HIS A 92 9.61 -4.00 15.13
CA HIS A 92 10.95 -3.85 15.67
C HIS A 92 11.97 -4.23 14.59
N LEU A 93 12.86 -3.29 14.25
CA LEU A 93 14.04 -3.58 13.46
C LEU A 93 15.21 -3.80 14.41
N GLU A 94 15.84 -4.97 14.30
CA GLU A 94 17.10 -5.27 15.00
C GLU A 94 18.25 -4.44 14.43
N ALA A 95 19.29 -4.21 15.24
CA ALA A 95 20.52 -3.61 14.75
C ALA A 95 21.17 -4.52 13.70
N VAL A 96 21.76 -3.92 12.66
CA VAL A 96 22.44 -4.64 11.58
C VAL A 96 23.86 -4.14 11.43
N GLU A 97 24.77 -5.05 11.08
CA GLU A 97 26.18 -4.71 10.84
C GLU A 97 26.36 -3.85 9.58
N LYS A 98 25.44 -3.99 8.61
CA LYS A 98 25.60 -3.41 7.28
C LYS A 98 24.29 -2.89 6.71
N VAL A 99 24.37 -1.72 6.10
CA VAL A 99 23.27 -1.06 5.38
C VAL A 99 23.72 -0.79 3.94
N TYR A 100 22.79 -0.88 3.00
CA TYR A 100 22.99 -0.54 1.60
C TYR A 100 22.10 0.64 1.20
N GLY A 101 22.59 1.53 0.34
CA GLY A 101 21.81 2.66 -0.17
C GLY A 101 21.80 3.93 0.68
N GLY A 102 22.41 3.92 1.87
CA GLY A 102 22.56 5.11 2.72
C GLY A 102 23.09 4.78 4.12
N THR A 103 23.44 5.79 4.91
CA THR A 103 23.84 5.63 6.32
C THR A 103 22.70 5.85 7.31
N ASN A 104 21.64 6.56 6.90
CA ASN A 104 20.51 6.92 7.75
C ASN A 104 19.19 6.59 7.03
N LEU A 105 18.18 6.17 7.80
CA LEU A 105 16.80 6.13 7.31
C LEU A 105 16.25 7.55 7.19
N ARG A 106 15.27 7.76 6.31
CA ARG A 106 14.57 9.04 6.15
C ARG A 106 13.09 8.82 6.45
N LEU A 107 12.69 9.11 7.68
CA LEU A 107 11.36 8.86 8.21
C LEU A 107 10.66 10.20 8.52
N ASP A 108 9.36 10.17 8.81
CA ASP A 108 8.58 11.33 9.27
C ASP A 108 8.74 12.61 8.42
N ARG A 109 8.88 12.46 7.10
CA ARG A 109 9.14 13.61 6.21
C ARG A 109 8.08 14.70 6.32
N GLU A 110 6.83 14.31 6.54
CA GLU A 110 5.68 15.21 6.73
C GLU A 110 5.71 15.99 8.06
N SER A 111 6.52 15.55 9.04
CA SER A 111 6.61 16.14 10.39
C SER A 111 7.96 16.80 10.70
N GLY A 112 8.76 17.08 9.67
CA GLY A 112 10.08 17.72 9.81
C GLY A 112 11.27 16.76 9.73
N GLY A 113 11.01 15.46 9.59
CA GLY A 113 12.02 14.44 9.33
C GLY A 113 12.66 13.86 10.58
N PHE A 114 12.73 12.54 10.63
CA PHE A 114 13.48 11.77 11.61
C PHE A 114 14.50 10.90 10.87
N PHE A 115 15.77 11.01 11.25
CA PHE A 115 16.90 10.45 10.49
C PHE A 115 17.80 9.54 11.34
N PRO A 116 17.28 8.41 11.85
CA PRO A 116 18.09 7.49 12.64
C PRO A 116 19.15 6.82 11.77
N GLU A 117 20.25 6.41 12.41
CA GLU A 117 21.29 5.62 11.76
C GLU A 117 20.71 4.28 11.28
N GLY A 118 20.99 3.89 10.04
CA GLY A 118 20.37 2.71 9.42
C GLY A 118 20.83 1.38 10.03
N THR A 119 21.96 1.36 10.74
CA THR A 119 22.52 0.18 11.43
C THR A 119 21.93 -0.03 12.81
N SER A 120 21.30 1.00 13.38
CA SER A 120 20.77 0.96 14.73
C SER A 120 19.44 0.21 14.80
N ALA A 121 19.20 -0.45 15.93
CA ALA A 121 17.87 -0.98 16.23
C ALA A 121 16.85 0.16 16.31
N LEU A 122 15.62 -0.11 15.86
CA LEU A 122 14.58 0.91 15.80
C LEU A 122 13.19 0.33 16.02
N ASP A 123 12.47 0.92 16.98
CA ASP A 123 11.09 0.61 17.29
C ASP A 123 10.12 1.52 16.55
N PHE A 124 9.25 0.92 15.75
CA PHE A 124 8.16 1.58 15.06
C PHE A 124 6.87 1.31 15.83
N ARG A 125 6.31 2.37 16.44
CA ARG A 125 5.03 2.30 17.16
C ARG A 125 3.84 2.00 16.25
N THR A 126 3.96 2.38 14.99
CA THR A 126 3.09 2.05 13.87
C THR A 126 3.98 1.78 12.66
N ASN A 127 3.55 0.97 11.70
CA ASN A 127 4.31 0.75 10.48
C ASN A 127 3.97 1.77 9.39
N VAL A 128 3.54 2.98 9.77
CA VAL A 128 3.21 4.09 8.86
C VAL A 128 4.39 4.44 7.92
N HIS A 129 5.61 4.08 8.33
CA HIS A 129 6.83 4.30 7.56
C HIS A 129 7.25 3.12 6.70
N MET A 130 6.53 2.00 6.72
CA MET A 130 6.88 0.75 6.05
C MET A 130 5.63 0.10 5.46
N TYR A 131 5.19 0.56 4.29
CA TYR A 131 4.08 -0.06 3.58
C TYR A 131 4.63 -0.75 2.33
N MET A 132 4.82 -2.06 2.37
CA MET A 132 5.21 -2.79 1.16
C MET A 132 4.17 -2.67 0.02
N GLY A 133 2.95 -2.17 0.31
CA GLY A 133 1.94 -1.80 -0.68
C GLY A 133 1.59 -0.29 -0.76
N GLY A 134 2.09 0.58 0.12
CA GLY A 134 1.59 1.96 0.30
C GLY A 134 2.64 3.08 0.33
N ASN A 135 3.93 2.75 0.28
CA ASN A 135 5.08 3.66 0.20
C ASN A 135 6.32 2.90 -0.30
N GLN A 136 7.42 3.61 -0.50
CA GLN A 136 8.69 3.05 -0.97
C GLN A 136 9.45 2.19 0.06
N SER A 137 8.98 2.14 1.31
CA SER A 137 9.69 1.53 2.42
C SER A 137 9.02 0.20 2.79
N GLY A 138 9.84 -0.84 2.96
CA GLY A 138 9.32 -2.17 3.20
C GLY A 138 10.02 -2.90 4.31
N TYR A 139 9.25 -3.68 5.06
CA TYR A 139 9.78 -4.68 5.97
C TYR A 139 9.15 -6.03 5.64
N SER A 140 10.01 -7.02 5.41
CA SER A 140 9.61 -8.40 5.21
C SER A 140 10.62 -9.32 5.88
N ARG A 141 10.13 -10.43 6.41
CA ARG A 141 10.97 -11.55 6.86
C ARG A 141 11.32 -12.50 5.72
N ILE A 142 10.73 -12.30 4.54
CA ILE A 142 11.01 -13.07 3.34
C ILE A 142 12.29 -12.52 2.73
N THR A 143 13.31 -13.36 2.65
CA THR A 143 14.59 -13.07 2.01
C THR A 143 14.73 -13.93 0.75
N ALA A 144 15.24 -13.34 -0.33
CA ALA A 144 15.61 -14.07 -1.53
C ALA A 144 17.06 -14.53 -1.41
N HIS A 145 17.28 -15.84 -1.50
CA HIS A 145 18.62 -16.42 -1.59
C HIS A 145 18.86 -16.83 -3.05
N ALA A 146 19.88 -16.25 -3.68
CA ALA A 146 20.42 -16.81 -4.91
C ALA A 146 21.18 -18.09 -4.53
N TYR A 147 20.87 -19.20 -5.20
CA TYR A 147 21.67 -20.42 -5.17
C TYR A 147 22.75 -20.36 -6.25
#